data_AF-Q5DFS2-F1
#
_entry.id   AF-Q5DFS2-F1
#
_cell.length_a   1.000
_cell.length_b   1.000
_cell.length_c   1.000
_cell.angle_alpha   90.00
_cell.angle_beta   90.00
_cell.angle_gamma   90.00
#
_symmetry.space_group_name_H-M   'P 1'
#
loop_
_entity.id
_entity.type
_entity.pdbx_description
1 polymer ?
#
loop_
_entity_poly.entity_id
_entity_poly.type
_entity_poly.pdbx_seq_one_letter_code
_entity_poly.pdbx_strand_id
1 'polypeptide(L)'
;MKRMPRDPLHDKLVNERLISMAYGQIGMIQASGGFFVYFVIMAENGFWPSRLLGIRREWDSKAINDLADSYGQEWTYSQRKRLEYTCHTAFFASIVIVQWTDLMICKTRRNSIFQQGMWNHHLTFGLFFETTLAIFLSYCPGLDKGLRMMPMRFTWWLPGLPFSFLIFVYDEVRKFLLRRLPPGSWLEKETIISCSYSIIPLPPVSLPLLYIRIYTYILKYVYAFLSFLFTCVLHTSCSLN
;
A
#
# COMPACT_ATOMS: atom_id res chain seq x y z
N MET A 1 20.92 -25.81 14.37
CA MET A 1 21.44 -24.96 13.30
C MET A 1 21.91 -25.86 12.16
N LYS A 2 21.12 -26.03 11.09
CA LYS A 2 21.41 -26.95 9.98
C LYS A 2 21.82 -26.26 8.67
N ARG A 3 21.86 -24.92 8.65
CA ARG A 3 22.15 -24.11 7.47
C ARG A 3 23.64 -23.80 7.40
N MET A 4 24.22 -23.89 6.21
CA MET A 4 25.62 -23.49 5.96
C MET A 4 25.83 -21.99 6.23
N PRO A 5 27.06 -21.57 6.56
CA PRO A 5 27.40 -20.16 6.68
C PRO A 5 27.08 -19.39 5.40
N ARG A 6 26.61 -18.15 5.56
CA ARG A 6 26.24 -17.25 4.47
C ARG A 6 27.47 -16.83 3.67
N ASP A 7 27.33 -16.78 2.34
CA ASP A 7 28.35 -16.23 1.46
C ASP A 7 28.26 -14.69 1.42
N PRO A 8 29.31 -13.94 1.81
CA PRO A 8 29.28 -12.47 1.83
C PRO A 8 29.17 -11.82 0.44
N LEU A 9 29.55 -12.50 -0.64
CA LEU A 9 29.56 -11.93 -1.99
C LEU A 9 28.19 -12.07 -2.68
N HIS A 10 27.57 -13.24 -2.55
CA HIS A 10 26.33 -13.59 -3.25
C HIS A 10 25.06 -13.34 -2.42
N ASP A 11 25.11 -13.57 -1.11
CA ASP A 11 23.98 -13.31 -0.23
C ASP A 11 24.13 -11.92 0.39
N LYS A 12 23.69 -10.86 -0.29
CA LYS A 12 23.65 -9.50 0.29
C LYS A 12 22.42 -9.29 1.18
N LEU A 13 22.52 -8.35 2.13
CA LEU A 13 21.46 -8.12 3.13
C LEU A 13 20.24 -7.47 2.49
N VAL A 14 20.50 -6.55 1.57
CA VAL A 14 19.51 -5.95 0.68
C VAL A 14 19.84 -6.42 -0.73
N ASN A 15 18.92 -7.21 -1.30
CA ASN A 15 18.99 -7.69 -2.67
C ASN A 15 17.93 -6.97 -3.51
N GLU A 16 18.13 -6.93 -4.82
CA GLU A 16 17.15 -6.38 -5.78
C GLU A 16 15.77 -7.04 -5.64
N ARG A 17 15.74 -8.33 -5.28
CA ARG A 17 14.50 -9.08 -4.97
C ARG A 17 13.73 -8.51 -3.79
N LEU A 18 14.44 -8.05 -2.75
CA LEU A 18 13.83 -7.40 -1.60
C LEU A 18 13.21 -6.07 -2.03
N ILE A 19 13.94 -5.30 -2.81
CA ILE A 19 13.50 -3.99 -3.32
C ILE A 19 12.28 -4.16 -4.25
N SER A 20 12.33 -5.12 -5.18
CA SER A 20 11.24 -5.40 -6.12
C SER A 20 9.96 -5.85 -5.42
N MET A 21 10.07 -6.68 -4.39
CA MET A 21 8.91 -7.11 -3.60
C MET A 21 8.34 -5.98 -2.74
N ALA A 22 9.20 -5.28 -1.99
CA ALA A 22 8.78 -4.23 -1.06
C ALA A 22 8.23 -3.01 -1.81
N TYR A 23 9.02 -2.41 -2.70
CA TYR A 23 8.62 -1.20 -3.42
C TYR A 23 7.72 -1.50 -4.62
N GLY A 24 8.03 -2.55 -5.39
CA GLY A 24 7.35 -2.82 -6.67
C GLY A 24 5.99 -3.50 -6.52
N GLN A 25 5.77 -4.29 -5.46
CA GLN A 25 4.50 -5.01 -5.27
C GLN A 25 3.72 -4.45 -4.08
N ILE A 26 4.26 -4.57 -2.87
CA ILE A 26 3.53 -4.19 -1.66
C ILE A 26 3.34 -2.66 -1.59
N GLY A 27 4.40 -1.90 -1.85
CA GLY A 27 4.37 -0.44 -1.85
C GLY A 27 3.40 0.14 -2.88
N MET A 28 3.27 -0.48 -4.05
CA MET A 28 2.31 -0.04 -5.08
C MET A 28 0.86 -0.27 -4.63
N ILE A 29 0.57 -1.38 -3.95
CA ILE A 29 -0.76 -1.64 -3.40
C ILE A 29 -1.06 -0.65 -2.26
N GLN A 30 -0.10 -0.40 -1.36
CA GLN A 30 -0.19 0.63 -0.32
C GLN A 30 -0.52 2.01 -0.90
N ALA A 31 0.23 2.45 -1.92
CA ALA A 31 0.01 3.72 -2.59
C ALA A 31 -1.39 3.79 -3.21
N SER A 32 -1.83 2.71 -3.87
CA SER A 32 -3.18 2.65 -4.45
C SER A 32 -4.29 2.77 -3.41
N GLY A 33 -4.12 2.15 -2.23
CA GLY A 33 -5.06 2.26 -1.12
C GLY A 33 -5.16 3.68 -0.56
N GLY A 34 -4.02 4.36 -0.41
CA GLY A 34 -3.99 5.75 0.00
C GLY A 34 -4.69 6.68 -0.99
N PHE A 35 -4.38 6.56 -2.30
CA PHE A 35 -5.05 7.35 -3.33
C PHE A 35 -6.55 7.04 -3.41
N PHE A 36 -6.96 5.79 -3.19
CA PHE A 36 -8.37 5.44 -3.14
C PHE A 36 -9.11 6.18 -2.02
N VAL A 37 -8.55 6.22 -0.80
CA VAL A 37 -9.13 6.97 0.33
C VAL A 37 -9.25 8.46 -0.02
N TYR A 38 -8.22 9.03 -0.64
CA TYR A 38 -8.23 10.42 -1.10
C TYR A 38 -9.41 10.70 -2.06
N PHE A 39 -9.60 9.86 -3.08
CA PHE A 39 -10.69 10.04 -4.03
C PHE A 39 -12.08 9.85 -3.40
N VAL A 40 -12.22 8.89 -2.48
CA VAL A 40 -13.49 8.66 -1.76
C VAL A 40 -13.89 9.90 -0.98
N ILE A 41 -12.97 10.49 -0.20
CA ILE A 41 -13.26 11.68 0.62
C ILE A 41 -13.56 12.89 -0.26
N MET A 42 -12.80 13.10 -1.33
CA MET A 42 -13.08 14.19 -2.26
C MET A 42 -14.44 14.03 -2.95
N ALA A 43 -14.79 12.82 -3.39
CA ALA A 43 -16.08 12.55 -4.02
C ALA A 43 -17.26 12.74 -3.06
N GLU A 44 -17.12 12.30 -1.79
CA GLU A 44 -18.13 12.54 -0.76
C GLU A 44 -18.36 14.03 -0.46
N ASN A 45 -17.34 14.86 -0.66
CA ASN A 45 -17.41 16.32 -0.48
C ASN A 45 -17.69 17.09 -1.80
N GLY A 46 -18.07 16.41 -2.88
CA GLY A 46 -18.50 17.05 -4.13
C GLY A 46 -17.45 17.22 -5.23
N PHE A 47 -16.21 16.82 -4.97
CA PHE A 47 -15.12 16.83 -5.95
C PHE A 47 -14.95 15.45 -6.57
N TRP A 48 -15.59 15.23 -7.72
CA TRP A 48 -15.47 13.98 -8.45
C TRP A 48 -14.05 13.81 -9.01
N PRO A 49 -13.55 12.57 -9.17
CA PRO A 49 -12.22 12.30 -9.72
C PRO A 49 -11.94 12.96 -11.08
N SER A 50 -12.97 13.14 -11.92
CA SER A 50 -12.85 13.84 -13.20
C SER A 50 -12.56 15.33 -13.04
N ARG A 51 -13.22 16.00 -12.08
CA ARG A 51 -13.03 17.42 -11.78
C ARG A 51 -11.71 17.67 -11.05
N LEU A 52 -11.19 16.70 -10.31
CA LEU A 52 -9.89 16.81 -9.61
C LEU A 52 -8.69 16.92 -10.57
N LEU A 53 -8.84 16.51 -11.83
CA LEU A 53 -7.76 16.60 -12.80
C LEU A 53 -7.63 18.05 -13.32
N GLY A 54 -6.45 18.65 -13.11
CA GLY A 54 -6.10 19.97 -13.64
C GLY A 54 -6.46 21.16 -12.73
N ILE A 55 -7.26 20.95 -11.66
CA ILE A 55 -7.70 22.05 -10.78
C ILE A 55 -6.62 22.57 -9.83
N ARG A 56 -5.39 22.04 -9.86
CA ARG A 56 -4.34 22.39 -8.89
C ARG A 56 -4.04 23.89 -8.84
N ARG A 57 -3.97 24.56 -10.00
CA ARG A 57 -3.69 26.01 -10.10
C ARG A 57 -4.81 26.83 -9.44
N GLU A 58 -6.06 26.45 -9.68
CA GLU A 58 -7.24 27.09 -9.08
C GLU A 58 -7.36 26.76 -7.58
N TRP A 59 -7.02 25.52 -7.20
CA TRP A 59 -7.06 25.00 -5.83
C TRP A 59 -6.08 25.73 -4.90
N ASP A 60 -4.87 26.01 -5.37
CA ASP A 60 -3.83 26.68 -4.58
C ASP A 60 -3.93 28.22 -4.61
N SER A 61 -4.70 28.79 -5.54
CA SER A 61 -4.90 30.24 -5.62
C SER A 61 -5.77 30.76 -4.47
N LYS A 62 -5.22 31.70 -3.70
CA LYS A 62 -5.93 32.43 -2.63
C LYS A 62 -6.91 33.48 -3.14
N ALA A 63 -6.76 33.90 -4.40
CA ALA A 63 -7.60 34.93 -5.01
C ALA A 63 -9.00 34.41 -5.39
N ILE A 64 -9.10 33.11 -5.67
CA ILE A 64 -10.34 32.44 -6.07
C ILE A 64 -11.06 31.98 -4.80
N ASN A 65 -12.28 32.46 -4.56
CA ASN A 65 -13.09 32.07 -3.39
C ASN A 65 -14.44 31.44 -3.77
N ASP A 66 -14.61 31.23 -5.06
CA ASP A 66 -15.82 30.84 -5.78
C ASP A 66 -15.54 29.58 -6.64
N LEU A 67 -14.68 28.67 -6.15
CA LEU A 67 -14.36 27.46 -6.90
C LEU A 67 -15.58 26.53 -6.90
N ALA A 68 -16.19 26.33 -8.06
CA ALA A 68 -17.31 25.42 -8.23
C ALA A 68 -16.87 23.95 -8.12
N ASP A 69 -17.55 23.19 -7.25
CA ASP A 69 -17.47 21.73 -7.20
C ASP A 69 -18.30 21.08 -8.33
N SER A 70 -18.41 19.75 -8.32
CA SER A 70 -19.15 19.03 -9.38
C SER A 70 -20.67 19.12 -9.20
N TYR A 71 -21.15 19.56 -8.04
CA TYR A 71 -22.55 19.80 -7.73
C TYR A 71 -22.97 21.27 -7.94
N GLY A 72 -22.02 22.14 -8.32
CA GLY A 72 -22.25 23.58 -8.52
C GLY A 72 -22.20 24.42 -7.23
N GLN A 73 -21.66 23.88 -6.13
CA GLN A 73 -21.44 24.64 -4.90
C GLN A 73 -20.12 25.42 -4.99
N GLU A 74 -20.11 26.63 -4.44
CA GLU A 74 -18.92 27.48 -4.40
C GLU A 74 -18.12 27.24 -3.12
N TRP A 75 -16.81 27.03 -3.28
CA TRP A 75 -15.90 26.75 -2.18
C TRP A 75 -14.86 27.85 -1.97
N THR A 76 -14.84 28.42 -0.76
CA THR A 76 -13.82 29.39 -0.33
C THR A 76 -12.45 28.75 -0.14
N TYR A 77 -11.36 29.54 -0.24
CA TYR A 77 -10.00 29.01 -0.06
C TYR A 77 -9.79 28.26 1.27
N SER A 78 -10.35 28.77 2.37
CA SER A 78 -10.21 28.15 3.69
C SER A 78 -10.92 26.80 3.78
N GLN A 79 -12.10 26.67 3.21
CA GLN A 79 -12.87 25.41 3.17
C GLN A 79 -12.14 24.35 2.35
N ARG A 80 -11.60 24.73 1.18
CA ARG A 80 -10.82 23.84 0.31
C ARG A 80 -9.57 23.32 1.01
N LYS A 81 -8.81 24.21 1.64
CA LYS A 81 -7.60 23.81 2.38
C LYS A 81 -7.92 22.94 3.59
N ARG A 82 -9.03 23.20 4.27
CA ARG A 82 -9.51 22.33 5.35
C ARG A 82 -9.80 20.92 4.84
N LEU A 83 -10.49 20.80 3.71
CA LEU A 83 -10.77 19.51 3.07
C LEU A 83 -9.50 18.80 2.62
N GLU A 84 -8.54 19.51 2.03
CA GLU A 84 -7.22 18.97 1.65
C GLU A 84 -6.46 18.40 2.84
N TYR A 85 -6.41 19.13 3.96
CA TYR A 85 -5.78 18.67 5.19
C TYR A 85 -6.49 17.46 5.80
N THR A 86 -7.82 17.43 5.72
CA THR A 86 -8.59 16.23 6.08
C THR A 86 -8.20 15.03 5.20
N CYS A 87 -8.04 15.23 3.89
CA CYS A 87 -7.59 14.17 2.98
C CYS A 87 -6.17 13.68 3.30
N HIS A 88 -5.23 14.57 3.65
CA HIS A 88 -3.89 14.17 4.08
C HIS A 88 -3.92 13.32 5.36
N THR A 89 -4.77 13.70 6.30
CA THR A 89 -4.93 12.95 7.56
C THR A 89 -5.50 11.56 7.30
N ALA A 90 -6.49 11.46 6.40
CA ALA A 90 -7.08 10.18 6.02
C ALA A 90 -6.12 9.29 5.22
N PHE A 91 -5.33 9.88 4.33
CA PHE A 91 -4.26 9.17 3.63
C PHE A 91 -3.25 8.60 4.64
N PHE A 92 -2.84 9.39 5.64
CA PHE A 92 -1.99 8.91 6.73
C PHE A 92 -2.62 7.76 7.53
N ALA A 93 -3.90 7.88 7.92
CA ALA A 93 -4.60 6.79 8.62
C ALA A 93 -4.68 5.51 7.78
N SER A 94 -4.90 5.63 6.46
CA SER A 94 -4.92 4.49 5.56
C SER A 94 -3.57 3.77 5.47
N ILE A 95 -2.45 4.53 5.48
CA ILE A 95 -1.12 3.95 5.53
C ILE A 95 -0.96 3.13 6.81
N VAL A 96 -1.30 3.70 7.98
CA VAL A 96 -1.19 2.98 9.26
C VAL A 96 -1.97 1.66 9.25
N ILE A 97 -3.19 1.65 8.70
CA ILE A 97 -4.01 0.43 8.59
C ILE A 97 -3.34 -0.63 7.71
N VAL A 98 -2.70 -0.22 6.61
CA VAL A 98 -2.01 -1.17 5.73
C VAL A 98 -0.69 -1.66 6.37
N GLN A 99 -0.02 -0.80 7.14
CA GLN A 99 1.19 -1.16 7.88
C GLN A 99 0.96 -2.26 8.91
N TRP A 100 -0.24 -2.37 9.48
CA TRP A 100 -0.59 -3.50 10.35
C TRP A 100 -0.36 -4.85 9.66
N THR A 101 -0.81 -4.94 8.40
CA THR A 101 -0.66 -6.16 7.61
C THR A 101 0.78 -6.33 7.12
N ASP A 102 1.45 -5.25 6.73
CA ASP A 102 2.85 -5.32 6.30
C ASP A 102 3.78 -5.82 7.41
N LEU A 103 3.58 -5.34 8.65
CA LEU A 103 4.29 -5.84 9.84
C LEU A 103 4.03 -7.34 10.08
N MET A 104 2.77 -7.79 9.92
CA MET A 104 2.42 -9.21 10.07
C MET A 104 3.11 -10.08 9.01
N ILE A 105 3.18 -9.60 7.77
CA ILE A 105 3.81 -10.31 6.64
C ILE A 105 5.33 -10.38 6.81
N CYS A 106 5.96 -9.25 7.15
CA CYS A 106 7.41 -9.15 7.30
C CYS A 106 7.98 -10.07 8.40
N LYS A 107 7.13 -10.51 9.34
CA LYS A 107 7.49 -11.49 10.38
C LYS A 107 7.96 -12.83 9.80
N THR A 108 7.39 -13.27 8.67
CA THR A 108 7.63 -14.61 8.11
C THR A 108 8.00 -14.56 6.64
N ARG A 109 9.17 -15.11 6.26
CA ARG A 109 9.61 -15.14 4.86
C ARG A 109 9.17 -16.38 4.06
N ARG A 110 8.80 -17.48 4.72
CA ARG A 110 8.43 -18.75 4.07
C ARG A 110 7.29 -19.49 4.76
N ASN A 111 7.27 -19.50 6.10
CA ASN A 111 6.19 -20.11 6.86
C ASN A 111 4.93 -19.25 6.79
N SER A 112 3.76 -19.87 6.90
CA SER A 112 2.50 -19.13 7.08
C SER A 112 2.44 -18.50 8.46
N ILE A 113 1.76 -17.36 8.55
CA ILE A 113 1.47 -16.69 9.82
C ILE A 113 0.71 -17.64 10.77
N PHE A 114 -0.20 -18.48 10.24
CA PHE A 114 -0.98 -19.43 11.04
C PHE A 114 -0.12 -20.53 11.69
N GLN A 115 0.97 -20.94 11.02
CA GLN A 115 1.88 -21.97 11.56
C GLN A 115 2.87 -21.39 12.57
N GLN A 116 3.26 -20.13 12.39
CA GLN A 116 4.27 -19.49 13.25
C GLN A 116 3.67 -18.91 14.55
N GLY A 117 2.44 -18.41 14.51
CA GLY A 117 1.79 -17.73 15.63
C GLY A 117 2.35 -16.32 15.95
N MET A 118 1.56 -15.51 16.66
CA MET A 118 1.86 -14.10 17.00
C MET A 118 2.31 -13.89 18.46
N TRP A 119 3.17 -14.75 18.99
CA TRP A 119 3.61 -14.70 20.39
C TRP A 119 4.68 -13.63 20.73
N ASN A 120 5.01 -12.74 19.79
CA ASN A 120 6.04 -11.73 20.04
C ASN A 120 5.41 -10.49 20.69
N HIS A 121 5.53 -10.38 22.02
CA HIS A 121 5.00 -9.24 22.79
C HIS A 121 5.49 -7.87 22.28
N HIS A 122 6.73 -7.75 21.81
CA HIS A 122 7.26 -6.48 21.29
C HIS A 122 6.60 -6.07 19.98
N LEU A 123 6.30 -7.04 19.10
CA LEU A 123 5.62 -6.78 17.83
C LEU A 123 4.18 -6.30 18.07
N THR A 124 3.46 -7.01 18.95
CA THR A 124 2.09 -6.67 19.30
C THR A 124 2.03 -5.31 19.99
N PHE A 125 2.98 -5.00 20.88
CA PHE A 125 3.11 -3.68 21.49
C PHE A 125 3.34 -2.58 20.45
N GLY A 126 4.22 -2.81 19.46
CA GLY A 126 4.45 -1.87 18.37
C GLY A 126 3.18 -1.54 17.58
N LEU A 127 2.37 -2.56 17.25
CA LEU A 127 1.09 -2.39 16.54
C LEU A 127 0.10 -1.51 17.33
N PHE A 128 -0.02 -1.76 18.65
CA PHE A 128 -0.87 -0.95 19.51
C PHE A 128 -0.36 0.49 19.63
N PHE A 129 0.95 0.66 19.84
CA PHE A 129 1.56 1.98 19.95
C PHE A 129 1.39 2.81 18.67
N GLU A 130 1.59 2.21 17.50
CA GLU A 130 1.38 2.86 16.20
C GLU A 130 -0.08 3.33 16.05
N THR A 131 -1.04 2.46 16.40
CA THR A 131 -2.46 2.77 16.33
C THR A 131 -2.85 3.89 17.30
N THR A 132 -2.37 3.84 18.54
CA THR A 132 -2.60 4.88 19.55
C THR A 132 -2.00 6.21 19.11
N LEU A 133 -0.79 6.20 18.55
CA LEU A 133 -0.15 7.39 18.02
C LEU A 133 -0.94 7.97 16.84
N ALA A 134 -1.43 7.14 15.92
CA ALA A 134 -2.23 7.59 14.80
C ALA A 134 -3.56 8.25 15.23
N ILE A 135 -4.23 7.66 16.22
CA ILE A 135 -5.46 8.22 16.82
C ILE A 135 -5.13 9.53 17.55
N PHE A 136 -4.05 9.57 18.33
CA PHE A 136 -3.61 10.79 19.02
C PHE A 136 -3.31 11.91 18.03
N LEU A 137 -2.56 11.63 16.96
CA LEU A 137 -2.25 12.63 15.93
C LEU A 137 -3.50 13.13 15.20
N SER A 138 -4.48 12.26 14.97
CA SER A 138 -5.70 12.61 14.21
C SER A 138 -6.71 13.42 15.02
N TYR A 139 -6.77 13.23 16.35
CA TYR A 139 -7.84 13.79 17.19
C TYR A 139 -7.35 14.75 18.29
N CYS A 140 -6.03 14.90 18.50
CA CYS A 140 -5.51 15.80 19.52
C CYS A 140 -5.70 17.28 19.10
N PRO A 141 -6.35 18.11 19.94
CA PRO A 141 -6.56 19.52 19.65
C PRO A 141 -5.23 20.29 19.68
N GLY A 142 -5.01 21.18 18.71
CA GLY A 142 -3.76 21.96 18.55
C GLY A 142 -2.84 21.43 17.45
N LEU A 143 -3.02 20.18 17.03
CA LEU A 143 -2.28 19.58 15.91
C LEU A 143 -2.78 20.05 14.54
N ASP A 144 -3.98 20.60 14.49
CA ASP A 144 -4.56 21.31 13.35
C ASP A 144 -3.72 22.52 12.94
N LYS A 145 -3.11 23.21 13.91
CA LYS A 145 -2.24 24.37 13.67
C LYS A 145 -0.79 23.98 13.41
N GLY A 146 -0.30 22.94 14.07
CA GLY A 146 1.09 22.47 13.95
C GLY A 146 1.34 21.62 12.71
N LEU A 147 0.68 20.46 12.61
CA LEU A 147 0.88 19.47 11.55
C LEU A 147 -0.16 19.55 10.43
N ARG A 148 -1.14 20.47 10.54
CA ARG A 148 -2.27 20.59 9.60
C ARG A 148 -3.05 19.28 9.49
N MET A 149 -3.21 18.57 10.61
CA MET A 149 -4.03 17.37 10.69
C MET A 149 -5.43 17.75 11.18
N MET A 150 -6.43 17.37 10.41
CA MET A 150 -7.82 17.70 10.73
C MET A 150 -8.53 16.47 11.30
N PRO A 151 -9.36 16.64 12.34
CA PRO A 151 -10.18 15.55 12.84
C PRO A 151 -11.10 15.03 11.75
N MET A 152 -11.17 13.71 11.66
CA MET A 152 -11.80 12.99 10.56
C MET A 152 -12.87 12.03 11.11
N ARG A 153 -13.91 11.74 10.32
CA ARG A 153 -14.95 10.79 10.71
C ARG A 153 -14.39 9.36 10.75
N PHE A 154 -14.88 8.53 11.66
CA PHE A 154 -14.47 7.12 11.76
C PHE A 154 -14.73 6.33 10.46
N THR A 155 -15.76 6.71 9.70
CA THR A 155 -16.08 6.10 8.39
C THR A 155 -14.92 6.14 7.41
N TRP A 156 -14.07 7.17 7.47
CA TRP A 156 -12.93 7.34 6.56
C TRP A 156 -11.72 6.46 6.91
N TRP A 157 -11.76 5.72 8.01
CA TRP A 157 -10.76 4.69 8.32
C TRP A 157 -11.04 3.39 7.54
N LEU A 158 -12.30 3.09 7.27
CA LEU A 158 -12.73 1.82 6.65
C LEU A 158 -12.20 1.60 5.22
N PRO A 159 -12.08 2.62 4.34
CA PRO A 159 -11.59 2.44 2.97
C PRO A 159 -10.19 1.84 2.85
N GLY A 160 -9.33 1.95 3.88
CA GLY A 160 -7.99 1.33 3.90
C GLY A 160 -7.99 -0.17 4.22
N LEU A 161 -9.02 -0.67 4.92
CA LEU A 161 -9.13 -2.08 5.32
C LEU A 161 -9.16 -3.08 4.16
N PRO A 162 -9.92 -2.87 3.05
CA PRO A 162 -9.92 -3.83 1.94
C PRO A 162 -8.54 -3.98 1.29
N PHE A 163 -7.76 -2.90 1.19
CA PHE A 163 -6.38 -2.95 0.67
C PHE A 163 -5.44 -3.70 1.61
N SER A 164 -5.59 -3.48 2.93
CA SER A 164 -4.85 -4.22 3.95
C SER A 164 -5.15 -5.72 3.86
N PHE A 165 -6.42 -6.11 3.74
CA PHE A 165 -6.82 -7.50 3.54
C PHE A 165 -6.28 -8.10 2.22
N LEU A 166 -6.30 -7.33 1.13
CA LEU A 166 -5.75 -7.77 -0.16
C LEU A 166 -4.26 -8.08 -0.06
N ILE A 167 -3.47 -7.25 0.64
CA ILE A 167 -2.04 -7.48 0.86
C ILE A 167 -1.81 -8.76 1.68
N PHE A 168 -2.63 -8.99 2.71
CA PHE A 168 -2.58 -10.22 3.51
C PHE A 168 -2.79 -11.47 2.66
N VAL A 169 -3.86 -11.49 1.85
CA VAL A 169 -4.17 -12.62 0.97
C VAL A 169 -3.08 -12.82 -0.08
N TYR A 170 -2.61 -11.74 -0.70
CA TYR A 170 -1.53 -11.79 -1.68
C TYR A 170 -0.27 -12.48 -1.13
N ASP A 171 0.14 -12.09 0.08
CA ASP A 171 1.33 -12.65 0.69
C ASP A 171 1.15 -14.10 1.18
N GLU A 172 0.00 -14.45 1.77
CA GLU A 172 -0.26 -15.84 2.16
C GLU A 172 -0.35 -16.77 0.95
N VAL A 173 -0.96 -16.33 -0.16
CA VAL A 173 -0.95 -17.10 -1.43
C VAL A 173 0.47 -17.26 -1.95
N ARG A 174 1.29 -16.21 -1.92
CA ARG A 174 2.71 -16.27 -2.30
C ARG A 174 3.50 -17.28 -1.45
N LYS A 175 3.35 -17.22 -0.12
CA LYS A 175 4.01 -18.16 0.82
C LYS A 175 3.48 -19.59 0.71
N PHE A 176 2.20 -19.76 0.38
CA PHE A 176 1.61 -21.07 0.08
C PHE A 176 2.23 -21.68 -1.18
N LEU A 177 2.37 -20.89 -2.25
CA LEU A 177 2.99 -21.33 -3.50
C LEU A 177 4.46 -21.71 -3.31
N LEU A 178 5.22 -20.93 -2.55
CA LEU A 178 6.62 -21.23 -2.21
C LEU A 178 6.80 -22.54 -1.43
N ARG A 179 5.77 -23.04 -0.76
CA ARG A 179 5.81 -24.32 -0.03
C ARG A 179 5.40 -25.50 -0.88
N ARG A 180 4.56 -25.30 -1.90
CA ARG A 180 4.13 -26.37 -2.82
C ARG A 180 5.05 -26.55 -4.03
N LEU A 181 5.70 -25.49 -4.49
CA LEU A 181 6.57 -25.55 -5.67
C LEU A 181 7.94 -26.16 -5.32
N PRO A 182 8.54 -26.93 -6.26
CA PRO A 182 9.86 -27.48 -6.07
C PRO A 182 10.92 -26.37 -5.97
N PRO A 183 12.06 -26.65 -5.29
CA PRO A 183 13.15 -25.70 -5.15
C PRO A 183 13.70 -25.29 -6.52
N GLY A 184 13.86 -24.00 -6.76
CA GLY A 184 14.37 -23.45 -8.04
C GLY A 184 13.30 -22.97 -9.03
N SER A 185 12.03 -22.98 -8.63
CA SER A 185 10.94 -22.33 -9.39
C SER A 185 11.18 -20.83 -9.59
N TRP A 186 10.64 -20.26 -10.68
CA TRP A 186 10.77 -18.82 -11.00
C TRP A 186 10.37 -17.93 -9.81
N LEU A 187 9.30 -18.31 -9.09
CA LEU A 187 8.83 -17.57 -7.92
C LEU A 187 9.87 -17.48 -6.80
N GLU A 188 10.62 -18.56 -6.53
CA GLU A 188 11.70 -18.55 -5.52
C GLU A 188 12.89 -17.71 -5.97
N LYS A 189 13.22 -17.73 -7.27
CA LYS A 189 14.30 -16.90 -7.84
C LYS A 189 13.98 -15.41 -7.79
N GLU A 190 12.71 -15.02 -7.96
CA GLU A 190 12.32 -13.61 -8.00
C GLU A 190 11.92 -13.04 -6.63
N THR A 191 11.31 -13.83 -5.74
CA THR A 191 10.67 -13.30 -4.52
C THR A 191 11.37 -13.65 -3.20
N ILE A 192 12.25 -14.66 -3.17
CA ILE A 192 12.94 -15.05 -1.93
C ILE A 192 14.26 -14.26 -1.76
N ILE A 193 14.36 -13.62 -0.59
CA ILE A 193 15.47 -12.78 -0.12
C ILE A 193 16.68 -13.62 0.33
N SER A 194 16.51 -14.91 0.62
CA SER A 194 17.59 -15.82 1.00
C SER A 194 17.83 -16.87 -0.08
N CYS A 195 18.98 -16.80 -0.75
CA CYS A 195 19.42 -17.91 -1.59
C CYS A 195 19.60 -19.13 -0.67
N SER A 196 18.82 -20.18 -0.89
CA SER A 196 19.25 -21.53 -0.53
C SER A 196 19.59 -22.21 -1.84
N TYR A 197 20.84 -22.06 -2.26
CA TYR A 197 21.44 -23.07 -3.10
C TYR A 197 21.59 -24.34 -2.25
N SER A 198 20.61 -25.22 -2.35
CA SER A 198 20.89 -26.65 -2.33
C SER A 198 20.27 -27.20 -3.60
N ILE A 199 21.17 -27.50 -4.54
CA ILE A 199 20.89 -28.23 -5.77
C ILE A 199 20.30 -29.58 -5.32
N ILE A 200 19.01 -29.75 -5.50
CA ILE A 200 18.39 -31.07 -5.61
C ILE A 200 17.78 -31.07 -7.02
N PRO A 201 18.26 -31.91 -7.96
CA PRO A 201 17.60 -32.04 -9.24
C PRO A 201 16.29 -32.79 -9.00
N LEU A 202 15.17 -32.07 -9.04
CA LEU A 202 13.83 -32.66 -9.02
C LEU A 202 13.21 -32.50 -10.42
N PRO A 203 12.38 -33.47 -10.85
CA PRO A 203 11.94 -33.60 -12.23
C PRO A 203 11.04 -32.42 -12.65
N PRO A 204 10.85 -32.21 -13.97
CA PRO A 204 10.01 -31.13 -14.47
C PRO A 204 8.55 -31.38 -14.05
N VAL A 205 8.08 -30.65 -13.05
CA VAL A 205 6.65 -30.61 -12.73
C VAL A 205 6.02 -29.52 -13.58
N SER A 206 5.10 -29.92 -14.45
CA SER A 206 4.23 -29.05 -15.21
C SER A 206 3.42 -28.15 -14.27
N LEU A 207 3.83 -26.89 -14.14
CA LEU A 207 3.02 -25.83 -13.54
C LEU A 207 1.68 -25.76 -14.28
N PRO A 208 0.53 -25.96 -13.62
CA PRO A 208 -0.74 -25.75 -14.30
C PRO A 208 -0.83 -24.28 -14.72
N LEU A 209 -0.98 -24.04 -16.03
CA LEU A 209 -1.12 -22.73 -16.68
C LEU A 209 -2.12 -21.79 -15.97
N LEU A 210 -3.09 -22.35 -15.24
CA LEU A 210 -4.07 -21.63 -14.42
C LEU A 210 -3.42 -20.78 -13.32
N TYR A 211 -2.35 -21.26 -12.69
CA TYR A 211 -1.72 -20.58 -11.55
C TYR A 211 -0.82 -19.41 -11.97
N ILE A 212 -0.06 -19.60 -13.06
CA ILE A 212 0.66 -18.50 -13.72
C ILE A 212 -0.36 -17.49 -14.25
N ARG A 213 -1.49 -17.95 -14.82
CA ARG A 213 -2.59 -17.06 -15.23
C ARG A 213 -3.19 -16.29 -14.07
N ILE A 214 -3.44 -16.87 -12.90
CA ILE A 214 -3.97 -16.15 -11.73
C ILE A 214 -2.96 -15.13 -11.20
N TYR A 215 -1.68 -15.50 -11.07
CA TYR A 215 -0.66 -14.57 -10.59
C TYR A 215 -0.42 -13.44 -11.60
N THR A 216 -0.36 -13.74 -12.90
CA THR A 216 -0.31 -12.71 -13.96
C THR A 216 -1.63 -11.97 -14.13
N TYR A 217 -2.79 -12.54 -13.79
CA TYR A 217 -4.07 -11.83 -13.76
C TYR A 217 -4.08 -10.83 -12.61
N ILE A 218 -3.74 -11.24 -11.39
CA ILE A 218 -3.67 -10.34 -10.23
C ILE A 218 -2.62 -9.25 -10.50
N LEU A 219 -1.44 -9.61 -11.01
CA LEU A 219 -0.45 -8.63 -11.44
C LEU A 219 -1.01 -7.72 -12.54
N LYS A 220 -1.70 -8.25 -13.57
CA LYS A 220 -2.32 -7.44 -14.63
C LYS A 220 -3.43 -6.54 -14.12
N TYR A 221 -4.26 -6.98 -13.18
CA TYR A 221 -5.34 -6.17 -12.62
C TYR A 221 -4.78 -5.07 -11.72
N VAL A 222 -3.78 -5.39 -10.91
CA VAL A 222 -3.03 -4.41 -10.11
C VAL A 222 -2.31 -3.44 -11.04
N TYR A 223 -1.57 -3.89 -12.06
CA TYR A 223 -0.91 -3.03 -13.05
C TYR A 223 -1.89 -2.26 -13.95
N ALA A 224 -3.08 -2.78 -14.24
CA ALA A 224 -4.10 -2.07 -15.03
C ALA A 224 -4.80 -1.00 -14.20
N PHE A 225 -5.12 -1.30 -12.93
CA PHE A 225 -5.63 -0.32 -11.97
C PHE A 225 -4.58 0.75 -11.66
N LEU A 226 -3.31 0.35 -11.52
CA LEU A 226 -2.18 1.27 -11.41
C LEU A 226 -1.93 2.05 -12.69
N SER A 227 -2.02 1.46 -13.87
CA SER A 227 -1.89 2.21 -15.13
C SER A 227 -3.02 3.22 -15.25
N PHE A 228 -4.25 2.88 -14.84
CA PHE A 228 -5.35 3.83 -14.79
C PHE A 228 -5.07 4.99 -13.81
N LEU A 229 -4.60 4.70 -12.59
CA LEU A 229 -4.20 5.71 -11.60
C LEU A 229 -3.00 6.55 -12.06
N PHE A 230 -1.97 5.92 -12.62
CA PHE A 230 -0.74 6.56 -13.08
C PHE A 230 -0.97 7.37 -14.35
N THR A 231 -1.84 6.92 -15.27
CA THR A 231 -2.31 7.72 -16.41
C THR A 231 -3.14 8.91 -15.93
N CYS A 232 -4.03 8.75 -14.95
CA CYS A 232 -4.75 9.88 -14.34
C CYS A 232 -3.80 10.91 -13.68
N VAL A 233 -2.75 10.45 -12.98
CA VAL A 233 -1.75 11.31 -12.29
C VAL A 233 -0.73 11.92 -13.26
N LEU A 234 -0.28 11.18 -14.28
CA LEU A 234 0.60 11.69 -15.35
C LEU A 234 -0.15 12.66 -16.24
N HIS A 235 -1.43 12.44 -16.53
CA HIS A 235 -2.23 13.40 -17.30
C HIS A 235 -2.41 14.72 -16.53
N THR A 236 -2.47 14.69 -15.21
CA THR A 236 -2.42 15.91 -14.37
C THR A 236 -1.04 16.57 -14.38
N SER A 237 0.04 15.81 -14.47
CA SER A 237 1.42 16.33 -14.50
C SER A 237 1.87 16.80 -15.89
N CYS A 238 1.29 16.24 -16.97
CA CYS A 238 1.66 16.55 -18.36
C CYS A 238 0.88 17.74 -18.93
N SER A 239 -0.28 18.08 -18.35
CA SER A 239 -0.98 19.36 -18.61
C SER A 239 -0.28 20.58 -17.97
N LEU A 240 0.93 20.39 -17.45
CA LEU A 240 1.74 21.37 -16.73
C LEU A 240 2.97 21.84 -17.53
N ASN A 241 3.09 21.47 -18.81
CA ASN A 241 3.95 22.14 -19.80
C ASN A 241 3.08 22.83 -20.86
#